data_AF-A0AAC9WHC6-F1
#
_entry.id   AF-A0AAC9WHC6-F1
#
_cell.length_a   1.000
_cell.length_b   1.000
_cell.length_c   1.000
_cell.angle_alpha   90.00
_cell.angle_beta   90.00
_cell.angle_gamma   90.00
#
_symmetry.space_group_name_H-M   'P 1'
#
loop_
_entity.id
_entity.type
_entity.pdbx_description
1 polymer ?
#
loop_
_entity_poly.entity_id
_entity_poly.type
_entity_poly.pdbx_seq_one_letter_code
_entity_poly.pdbx_strand_id
1 'polypeptide(L)'
;MIKEDFREFLKKQGKSMGKYYISGKALGLNAINDIIKWAKGVERVFGVDLGAVVENPEETQKLLRKINLSNEVIDKRKRNFSDAVKAYFEFINGYELPLEKQDNTIAKEQ
;
A
#
# COMPACT_ATOMS: atom_id res chain seq x y z
N MET A 1 -8.20 6.65 -19.64
CA MET A 1 -6.84 6.36 -20.15
C MET A 1 -6.05 5.72 -19.01
N ILE A 2 -6.11 4.40 -18.84
CA ILE A 2 -5.20 3.67 -17.94
C ILE A 2 -4.15 3.08 -18.87
N LYS A 3 -3.02 3.77 -19.04
CA LYS A 3 -2.02 3.41 -20.05
C LYS A 3 -1.03 2.33 -19.57
N GLU A 4 -1.13 1.88 -18.32
CA GLU A 4 -0.22 0.91 -17.72
C GLU A 4 -0.97 -0.05 -16.79
N ASP A 5 -0.71 -1.36 -16.92
CA ASP A 5 -1.21 -2.39 -15.99
C ASP A 5 -0.39 -2.33 -14.69
N PHE A 6 -1.04 -2.54 -13.53
CA PHE A 6 -0.38 -2.55 -12.22
C PHE A 6 0.80 -3.53 -12.19
N ARG A 7 0.69 -4.67 -12.89
CA ARG A 7 1.80 -5.61 -13.03
C ARG A 7 3.00 -5.02 -13.78
N GLU A 8 2.75 -4.28 -14.85
CA GLU A 8 3.81 -3.63 -15.63
C GLU A 8 4.47 -2.50 -14.84
N PHE A 9 3.68 -1.73 -14.08
CA PHE A 9 4.20 -0.75 -13.12
C PHE A 9 5.17 -1.39 -12.12
N LEU A 10 4.75 -2.50 -11.47
CA LEU A 10 5.61 -3.21 -10.52
C LEU A 10 6.88 -3.78 -11.19
N LYS A 11 6.79 -4.26 -12.45
CA LYS A 11 7.98 -4.69 -13.21
C LYS A 11 8.95 -3.55 -13.45
N LYS A 12 8.47 -2.35 -13.80
CA LYS A 12 9.33 -1.16 -13.98
C LYS A 12 10.00 -0.78 -12.66
N GLN A 13 9.25 -0.77 -11.57
CA GLN A 13 9.78 -0.49 -10.23
C GLN A 13 10.85 -1.52 -9.82
N GLY A 14 10.67 -2.81 -10.13
CA GLY A 14 11.67 -3.84 -9.84
C GLY A 14 12.90 -3.83 -10.75
N LYS A 15 12.78 -3.30 -11.98
CA LYS A 15 13.91 -3.06 -12.89
C LYS A 15 14.73 -1.83 -12.49
N SER A 16 14.09 -0.85 -11.87
CA SER A 16 14.77 0.24 -11.18
C SER A 16 15.54 -0.34 -9.99
N MET A 17 16.87 -0.41 -10.10
CA MET A 17 17.71 -0.96 -9.03
C MET A 17 17.42 -0.22 -7.71
N GLY A 18 16.87 -0.91 -6.70
CA GLY A 18 16.76 -0.39 -5.34
C GLY A 18 15.40 -0.47 -4.65
N LYS A 19 14.29 -0.81 -5.34
CA LYS A 19 13.01 -1.02 -4.63
C LYS A 19 12.90 -2.44 -4.05
N TYR A 20 12.76 -2.49 -2.74
CA TYR A 20 12.57 -3.70 -1.94
C TYR A 20 11.15 -3.67 -1.37
N TYR A 21 10.37 -4.74 -1.56
CA TYR A 21 9.00 -4.87 -1.02
C TYR A 21 8.96 -5.54 0.36
N ILE A 22 10.11 -6.06 0.79
CA ILE A 22 10.44 -6.56 2.13
C ILE A 22 11.93 -6.24 2.30
N SER A 23 12.38 -5.77 3.47
CA SER A 23 13.79 -5.42 3.73
C SER A 23 14.75 -6.48 3.14
N GLY A 24 15.53 -6.08 2.13
CA GLY A 24 16.53 -6.91 1.46
C GLY A 24 16.05 -7.86 0.33
N LYS A 25 14.75 -7.96 0.01
CA LYS A 25 14.26 -8.76 -1.14
C LYS A 25 13.97 -7.91 -2.37
N ALA A 26 14.76 -8.13 -3.44
CA ALA A 26 14.55 -7.50 -4.74
C ALA A 26 13.16 -7.83 -5.29
N LEU A 27 12.56 -6.86 -6.00
CA LEU A 27 11.22 -6.95 -6.56
C LEU A 27 11.20 -7.80 -7.85
N GLY A 28 11.46 -9.12 -7.70
CA GLY A 28 11.40 -10.10 -8.78
C GLY A 28 9.98 -10.56 -9.12
N LEU A 29 9.82 -11.42 -10.14
CA LEU A 29 8.49 -11.88 -10.61
C LEU A 29 7.59 -12.46 -9.51
N ASN A 30 8.16 -13.20 -8.55
CA ASN A 30 7.41 -13.74 -7.41
C ASN A 30 6.88 -12.63 -6.50
N ALA A 31 7.69 -11.60 -6.24
CA ALA A 31 7.30 -10.43 -5.46
C ALA A 31 6.12 -9.70 -6.08
N ILE A 32 6.17 -9.52 -7.40
CA ILE A 32 5.12 -8.85 -8.17
C ILE A 32 3.79 -9.60 -8.02
N ASN A 33 3.82 -10.93 -8.19
CA ASN A 33 2.64 -11.76 -8.03
C ASN A 33 2.10 -11.72 -6.59
N ASP A 34 3.00 -11.68 -5.60
CA ASP A 34 2.64 -11.58 -4.19
C ASP A 34 1.96 -10.24 -3.89
N ILE A 35 2.49 -9.11 -4.35
CA ILE A 35 1.89 -7.77 -4.17
C ILE A 35 0.50 -7.72 -4.80
N ILE A 36 0.33 -8.24 -6.02
CA ILE A 36 -0.98 -8.32 -6.69
C ILE A 36 -1.96 -9.16 -5.87
N LYS A 37 -1.50 -10.31 -5.35
CA LYS A 37 -2.32 -11.19 -4.51
C LYS A 37 -2.70 -10.51 -3.20
N TRP A 38 -1.81 -9.71 -2.62
CA TRP A 38 -2.08 -8.97 -1.39
C TRP A 38 -3.07 -7.83 -1.62
N ALA A 39 -2.95 -7.08 -2.72
CA ALA A 39 -3.91 -6.05 -3.11
C ALA A 39 -5.34 -6.63 -3.22
N LYS A 40 -5.52 -7.74 -3.95
CA LYS A 40 -6.79 -8.48 -4.01
C LYS A 40 -7.23 -9.01 -2.64
N GLY A 41 -6.27 -9.37 -1.81
CA GLY A 41 -6.50 -9.79 -0.43
C GLY A 41 -7.09 -8.67 0.44
N VAL A 42 -6.63 -7.43 0.27
CA VAL A 42 -7.15 -6.26 0.97
C VAL A 42 -8.61 -6.02 0.59
N GLU A 43 -8.92 -6.00 -0.71
CA GLU A 43 -10.29 -5.82 -1.21
C GLU A 43 -11.26 -6.83 -0.58
N ARG A 44 -10.86 -8.10 -0.59
CA ARG A 44 -11.67 -9.19 -0.04
C ARG A 44 -11.81 -9.14 1.49
N VAL A 45 -10.73 -8.88 2.23
CA VAL A 45 -10.74 -8.92 3.70
C VAL A 45 -11.43 -7.69 4.28
N PHE A 46 -11.23 -6.52 3.70
CA PHE A 46 -11.74 -5.26 4.25
C PHE A 46 -13.03 -4.78 3.57
N GLY A 47 -13.48 -5.47 2.51
CA GLY A 47 -14.70 -5.16 1.78
C GLY A 47 -14.62 -3.82 1.06
N VAL A 48 -13.51 -3.56 0.38
CA VAL A 48 -13.21 -2.28 -0.27
C VAL A 48 -12.90 -2.45 -1.75
N ASP A 49 -13.18 -1.43 -2.55
CA ASP A 49 -12.62 -1.27 -3.89
C ASP A 49 -11.30 -0.50 -3.75
N LEU A 50 -10.17 -1.16 -3.98
CA LEU A 50 -8.87 -0.54 -3.77
C LEU A 50 -8.61 0.56 -4.81
N GLY A 51 -9.14 0.43 -6.02
CA GLY A 51 -9.03 1.46 -7.06
C GLY A 51 -9.67 2.77 -6.63
N ALA A 52 -10.89 2.72 -6.08
CA ALA A 52 -11.58 3.90 -5.59
C ALA A 52 -10.96 4.48 -4.31
N VAL A 53 -10.56 3.62 -3.36
CA VAL A 53 -10.00 4.09 -2.08
C VAL A 53 -8.71 4.86 -2.27
N VAL A 54 -7.82 4.40 -3.17
CA VAL A 54 -6.50 5.00 -3.32
C VAL A 54 -6.50 6.34 -4.07
N GLU A 55 -7.62 6.75 -4.67
CA GLU A 55 -7.75 8.08 -5.27
C GLU A 55 -7.73 9.20 -4.20
N ASN A 56 -8.06 8.86 -2.94
CA ASN A 56 -8.03 9.80 -1.83
C ASN A 56 -6.94 9.42 -0.81
N PRO A 57 -5.92 10.27 -0.58
CA PRO A 57 -4.89 10.02 0.42
C PRO A 57 -5.43 9.79 1.85
N GLU A 58 -6.47 10.52 2.26
CA GLU A 58 -7.06 10.40 3.59
C GLU A 58 -7.77 9.05 3.78
N GLU A 59 -8.53 8.61 2.78
CA GLU A 59 -9.18 7.30 2.80
C GLU A 59 -8.15 6.16 2.74
N THR A 60 -7.07 6.37 1.99
CA THR A 60 -5.94 5.43 1.98
C THR A 60 -5.31 5.29 3.37
N GLN A 61 -5.08 6.41 4.07
CA GLN A 61 -4.55 6.39 5.45
C GLN A 61 -5.52 5.72 6.43
N LYS A 62 -6.83 5.97 6.32
CA LYS A 62 -7.86 5.27 7.11
C LYS A 62 -7.82 3.76 6.88
N LEU A 63 -7.68 3.31 5.63
CA LEU A 63 -7.55 1.89 5.30
C LEU A 63 -6.27 1.28 5.91
N LEU A 64 -5.14 1.97 5.82
CA LEU A 64 -3.88 1.52 6.44
C LEU A 64 -4.00 1.38 7.96
N ARG A 65 -4.64 2.35 8.63
CA ARG A 65 -4.94 2.27 10.07
C ARG A 65 -5.83 1.07 10.38
N LYS A 66 -6.90 0.84 9.60
CA LYS A 66 -7.81 -0.31 9.75
C LYS A 66 -7.06 -1.64 9.61
N ILE A 67 -6.14 -1.75 8.65
CA ILE A 67 -5.29 -2.93 8.46
C ILE A 67 -4.40 -3.17 9.68
N ASN A 68 -3.72 -2.13 10.17
CA ASN A 68 -2.77 -2.25 11.27
C ASN A 68 -3.46 -2.60 12.60
N LEU A 69 -4.66 -2.07 12.84
CA LEU A 69 -5.46 -2.32 14.04
C LEU A 69 -6.33 -3.58 13.97
N SER A 70 -6.40 -4.27 12.82
CA SER A 70 -7.22 -5.47 12.69
C SER A 70 -6.72 -6.62 13.57
N ASN A 71 -7.61 -7.25 14.34
CA ASN A 71 -7.32 -8.48 15.08
C ASN A 71 -7.51 -9.75 14.23
N GLU A 72 -8.08 -9.61 13.03
CA GLU A 72 -8.40 -10.73 12.12
C GLU A 72 -7.20 -11.13 11.25
N VAL A 73 -6.17 -10.29 11.22
CA VAL A 73 -5.02 -10.42 10.32
C VAL A 73 -3.75 -10.50 11.17
N ILE A 74 -2.95 -11.56 10.99
CA ILE A 74 -1.63 -11.68 11.64
C ILE A 74 -0.68 -10.57 11.20
N ASP A 75 0.25 -10.14 12.06
CA ASP A 75 1.12 -8.98 11.81
C ASP A 75 1.91 -9.04 10.49
N LYS A 76 2.37 -10.24 10.12
CA LYS A 76 3.05 -10.43 8.83
C LYS A 76 2.14 -10.09 7.66
N ARG A 77 0.86 -10.47 7.71
CA ARG A 77 -0.11 -10.12 6.68
C ARG A 77 -0.49 -8.64 6.72
N LYS A 78 -0.56 -8.02 7.91
CA LYS A 78 -0.80 -6.57 8.03
C LYS A 78 0.25 -5.78 7.27
N ARG A 79 1.54 -6.10 7.47
CA ARG A 79 2.65 -5.48 6.73
C ARG A 79 2.49 -5.66 5.21
N ASN A 80 2.31 -6.90 4.77
CA ASN A 80 2.13 -7.21 3.34
C ASN A 80 0.93 -6.47 2.72
N PHE A 81 -0.19 -6.37 3.43
CA PHE A 81 -1.37 -5.63 2.99
C PHE A 81 -1.09 -4.14 2.92
N SER A 82 -0.50 -3.55 3.96
CA SER A 82 -0.12 -2.15 3.98
C SER A 82 0.84 -1.80 2.84
N ASP A 83 1.83 -2.65 2.55
CA ASP A 83 2.78 -2.44 1.45
C ASP A 83 2.07 -2.53 0.09
N ALA A 84 1.11 -3.45 -0.06
CA ALA A 84 0.30 -3.55 -1.27
C ALA A 84 -0.59 -2.33 -1.49
N VAL A 85 -1.24 -1.81 -0.44
CA VAL A 85 -2.05 -0.57 -0.53
C VAL A 85 -1.19 0.61 -0.97
N LYS A 86 0.00 0.77 -0.39
CA LYS A 86 0.93 1.85 -0.77
C LYS A 86 1.40 1.73 -2.22
N ALA A 87 1.75 0.53 -2.66
CA ALA A 87 2.15 0.30 -4.06
C ALA A 87 1.01 0.59 -5.03
N TYR A 88 -0.23 0.24 -4.66
CA TYR A 88 -1.42 0.53 -5.47
C TYR A 88 -1.74 2.02 -5.51
N PHE A 89 -1.55 2.72 -4.39
CA PHE A 89 -1.64 4.18 -4.34
C PHE A 89 -0.63 4.84 -5.27
N GLU A 90 0.65 4.45 -5.21
CA GLU A 90 1.69 5.00 -6.08
C GLU A 90 1.38 4.74 -7.57
N PHE A 91 0.83 3.57 -7.88
CA PHE A 91 0.40 3.22 -9.23
C PHE A 91 -0.70 4.14 -9.76
N ILE A 92 -1.75 4.38 -8.97
CA ILE A 92 -2.90 5.19 -9.41
C ILE A 92 -2.53 6.68 -9.46
N ASN A 93 -1.75 7.17 -8.50
CA ASN A 93 -1.53 8.60 -8.30
C ASN A 93 -0.22 9.11 -8.90
N GLY A 94 0.76 8.23 -9.15
CA GLY A 94 2.08 8.60 -9.65
C GLY A 94 3.02 9.22 -8.62
N TYR A 95 2.65 9.21 -7.33
CA TYR A 95 3.49 9.68 -6.21
C TYR A 95 3.28 8.82 -4.97
N GLU A 96 4.23 8.85 -4.03
CA GLU A 96 4.16 8.08 -2.79
C GLU A 96 3.14 8.67 -1.81
N LEU A 97 2.42 7.80 -1.08
CA LEU A 97 1.45 8.23 -0.08
C LEU A 97 2.12 9.15 0.96
N PRO A 98 1.65 10.40 1.13
CA PRO A 98 2.21 11.32 2.12
C PRO A 98 2.12 10.70 3.50
N LEU A 99 3.20 10.82 4.28
CA LEU A 99 3.16 10.45 5.69
C LEU A 99 2.05 11.24 6.36
N GLU A 100 1.25 10.54 7.15
CA GLU A 100 0.23 11.18 7.96
C GLU A 100 0.93 12.21 8.83
N LYS A 101 0.54 13.49 8.71
CA LYS A 101 1.02 14.51 9.63
C LYS A 101 0.67 14.00 11.01
N GLN A 102 1.67 13.68 11.82
CA GLN A 102 1.46 13.59 13.25
C GLN A 102 1.02 15.00 13.63
N ASP A 103 -0.29 15.19 13.80
CA ASP A 103 -0.77 16.32 14.58
C ASP A 103 -0.18 16.13 15.96
N ASN A 104 1.03 16.64 16.15
CA ASN A 104 1.57 17.03 17.43
C ASN A 104 0.72 18.20 17.89
N THR A 105 -0.55 17.94 18.22
CA THR A 105 -1.24 18.73 19.23
C THR A 105 -0.56 18.32 20.54
N ILE A 106 0.62 18.91 20.74
CA ILE A 106 1.17 19.10 22.06
C ILE A 106 0.04 19.83 22.79
N ALA A 107 -0.65 19.12 23.67
CA ALA A 107 -1.40 19.72 24.76
C ALA A 107 -0.37 20.48 25.60
N LYS A 108 -0.02 21.68 25.14
CA LYS A 108 0.52 22.76 25.95
C LYS A 108 -0.63 23.72 26.09
N GLU A 109 -0.80 24.22 27.31
CA GLU A 109 -1.83 25.13 27.80
C GLU A 109 -3.09 24.37 28.29
N GLN A 110 -3.43 24.33 29.58
CA GLN A 110 -2.99 25.07 30.77
C GLN A 110 -3.13 24.19 32.02
#